data_AF-A0A1E8ZRW0-F1
#
_entry.id   AF-A0A1E8ZRW0-F1
#
_cell.length_a   1.000
_cell.length_b   1.000
_cell.length_c   1.000
_cell.angle_alpha   90.00
_cell.angle_beta   90.00
_cell.angle_gamma   90.00
#
_symmetry.space_group_name_H-M   'P 1'
#
loop_
_entity.id
_entity.type
_entity.pdbx_description
1 polymer ?
#
loop_
_entity_poly.entity_id
_entity_poly.type
_entity_poly.pdbx_seq_one_letter_code
_entity_poly.pdbx_strand_id
1 'polypeptide(L)'
;MKLLKVVIAVIIVVVSLGLVVFIGASMYAVTTINLLSNSVYYAQRMPHKEGTEPDLVMLIENMGEIYTPKIEGIRYDDGAKFIENSIDSSGNPTSFGEFDGGYGYSDKNDVSYKFDKNFELEWTLDKEYKEIDLATIDETKIKGEIRETLKPILDVQSKPVVNLQWLFNMKYQDRFN
;
A
#
# COMPACT_ATOMS: atom_id res chain seq x y z
N MET A 1 -2.43 15.04 58.89
CA MET A 1 -2.98 15.87 57.80
C MET A 1 -1.98 16.19 56.67
N LYS A 2 -0.74 16.62 56.95
CA LYS A 2 0.25 16.98 55.91
C LYS A 2 0.68 15.81 55.01
N LEU A 3 0.96 14.64 55.61
CA LEU A 3 1.34 13.42 54.88
C LEU A 3 0.24 12.94 53.92
N LEU A 4 -1.01 12.93 54.36
CA LEU A 4 -2.17 12.55 53.53
C LEU A 4 -2.31 13.46 52.30
N LYS A 5 -2.12 14.77 52.46
CA LYS A 5 -2.15 15.71 51.33
C LYS A 5 -1.03 15.45 50.32
N VAL A 6 0.18 15.10 50.79
CA VAL A 6 1.30 14.74 49.91
C VAL A 6 1.02 13.44 49.16
N VAL A 7 0.50 12.41 49.84
CA VAL A 7 0.14 11.14 49.19
C VAL A 7 -0.93 11.35 48.12
N ILE A 8 -1.97 12.13 48.41
CA ILE A 8 -3.02 12.46 47.44
C ILE A 8 -2.42 13.21 46.23
N ALA A 9 -1.55 14.19 46.46
CA ALA A 9 -0.91 14.93 45.38
C ALA A 9 -0.04 14.02 44.47
N VAL A 10 0.73 13.11 45.07
CA VAL A 10 1.54 12.13 44.31
C VAL A 10 0.66 11.22 43.47
N ILE A 11 -0.43 10.70 44.03
CA ILE A 11 -1.39 9.85 43.29
C ILE A 11 -1.98 10.62 42.10
N ILE A 12 -2.42 11.87 42.32
CA ILE A 12 -2.96 12.70 41.24
C ILE A 12 -1.93 12.88 40.12
N VAL A 13 -0.67 13.17 40.46
CA VAL A 13 0.41 13.34 39.46
C VAL A 13 0.65 12.04 38.69
N VAL A 14 0.79 10.91 39.38
CA VAL A 14 1.04 9.61 38.73
C VAL A 14 -0.12 9.20 37.82
N VAL A 15 -1.37 9.33 38.30
CA VAL A 15 -2.56 9.05 37.50
C VAL A 15 -2.65 9.98 36.30
N SER A 16 -2.37 11.29 36.47
CA SER A 16 -2.40 12.26 35.38
C SER A 16 -1.36 11.94 34.31
N LEU A 17 -0.13 11.59 34.70
CA LEU A 17 0.91 11.18 33.77
C LEU A 17 0.53 9.89 33.03
N GLY A 18 0.00 8.90 33.76
CA GLY A 18 -0.51 7.67 33.16
C GLY A 18 -1.60 7.93 32.12
N LEU A 19 -2.53 8.86 32.41
CA LEU A 19 -3.60 9.24 31.49
C LEU A 19 -3.05 9.93 30.23
N VAL A 20 -2.10 10.86 30.37
CA VAL A 20 -1.47 11.55 29.23
C VAL A 20 -0.76 10.55 28.32
N VAL A 21 0.01 9.62 28.89
CA VAL A 21 0.69 8.56 28.12
C VAL A 21 -0.32 7.66 27.42
N PHE A 22 -1.38 7.25 28.13
CA PHE A 22 -2.42 6.39 27.56
C PHE A 22 -3.16 7.05 26.39
N ILE A 23 -3.56 8.32 26.55
CA ILE A 23 -4.21 9.09 25.49
C ILE A 23 -3.27 9.26 24.30
N GLY A 24 -2.01 9.64 24.53
CA GLY A 24 -1.01 9.80 23.47
C GLY A 24 -0.78 8.51 22.68
N ALA A 25 -0.59 7.39 23.38
CA ALA A 25 -0.42 6.07 22.74
C ALA A 25 -1.67 5.64 21.96
N SER A 26 -2.86 5.86 22.53
CA SER A 26 -4.14 5.55 21.86
C SER A 26 -4.34 6.38 20.59
N MET A 27 -4.06 7.69 20.65
CA MET A 27 -4.12 8.57 19.48
C MET A 27 -3.12 8.15 18.40
N TYR A 28 -1.89 7.81 18.79
CA TYR A 28 -0.88 7.32 17.85
C TYR A 28 -1.32 6.02 17.16
N ALA A 29 -1.85 5.06 17.93
CA ALA A 29 -2.35 3.80 17.39
C ALA A 29 -3.50 4.01 16.41
N VAL A 30 -4.53 4.78 16.79
CA VAL A 30 -5.69 5.07 15.92
C VAL A 30 -5.27 5.81 14.65
N THR A 31 -4.34 6.77 14.76
CA THR A 31 -3.77 7.50 13.61
C THR A 31 -3.06 6.54 12.66
N THR A 32 -2.22 5.65 13.20
CA THR A 32 -1.45 4.68 12.41
C THR A 32 -2.37 3.70 11.69
N ILE A 33 -3.34 3.14 12.39
CA ILE A 33 -4.34 2.23 11.81
C ILE A 33 -5.10 2.93 10.68
N ASN A 34 -5.55 4.17 10.88
CA ASN A 34 -6.28 4.92 9.86
C ASN A 34 -5.41 5.21 8.61
N LEU A 35 -4.12 5.52 8.80
CA LEU A 35 -3.20 5.75 7.69
C LEU A 35 -2.89 4.46 6.90
N LEU A 36 -2.69 3.33 7.58
CA LEU A 36 -2.38 2.05 6.94
C LEU A 36 -3.60 1.47 6.21
N SER A 37 -4.73 1.34 6.91
CA SER A 37 -5.96 0.74 6.37
C SER A 37 -6.62 1.54 5.24
N ASN A 38 -6.34 2.85 5.14
CA ASN A 38 -6.83 3.72 4.07
C ASN A 38 -5.69 4.24 3.18
N SER A 39 -4.52 3.59 3.21
CA SER A 39 -3.32 4.03 2.49
C SER A 39 -3.56 4.16 0.98
N VAL A 40 -4.24 3.21 0.35
CA VAL A 40 -4.59 3.28 -1.08
C VAL A 40 -5.48 4.48 -1.37
N TYR A 41 -6.50 4.74 -0.54
CA TYR A 41 -7.37 5.91 -0.69
C TYR A 41 -6.58 7.22 -0.67
N TYR A 42 -5.63 7.35 0.27
CA TYR A 42 -4.82 8.55 0.37
C TYR A 42 -3.84 8.68 -0.80
N ALA A 43 -3.22 7.57 -1.23
CA ALA A 43 -2.28 7.55 -2.34
C ALA A 43 -2.92 7.92 -3.68
N GLN A 44 -4.17 7.51 -3.93
CA GLN A 44 -4.94 7.94 -5.11
C GLN A 44 -5.12 9.47 -5.20
N ARG A 45 -4.96 10.19 -4.09
CA ARG A 45 -5.27 11.63 -3.96
C ARG A 45 -4.05 12.48 -3.59
N MET A 46 -2.89 11.86 -3.42
CA MET A 46 -1.68 12.60 -3.11
C MET A 46 -1.07 13.20 -4.39
N PRO A 47 -0.52 14.42 -4.35
CA PRO A 47 0.38 14.88 -5.40
C PRO A 47 1.60 13.95 -5.49
N HIS A 48 1.96 13.57 -6.72
CA HIS A 48 3.10 12.72 -7.02
C HIS A 48 3.59 12.98 -8.44
N LYS A 49 4.85 12.61 -8.71
CA LYS A 49 5.46 12.59 -10.03
C LYS A 49 4.84 11.47 -10.87
N GLU A 50 4.64 11.73 -12.16
CA GLU A 50 4.15 10.72 -13.10
C GLU A 50 5.06 9.47 -13.09
N GLY A 51 4.43 8.29 -13.08
CA GLY A 51 5.11 6.99 -13.12
C GLY A 51 5.52 6.39 -11.77
N THR A 52 5.34 7.08 -10.64
CA THR A 52 5.67 6.52 -9.30
C THR A 52 4.56 5.66 -8.68
N GLU A 53 3.36 5.69 -9.28
CA GLU A 53 2.19 4.83 -8.97
C GLU A 53 1.93 4.57 -7.47
N PRO A 54 1.75 5.61 -6.64
CA PRO A 54 1.70 5.48 -5.19
C PRO A 54 0.56 4.59 -4.68
N ASP A 55 -0.57 4.54 -5.39
CA ASP A 55 -1.72 3.73 -5.01
C ASP A 55 -1.49 2.23 -5.26
N LEU A 56 -0.80 1.86 -6.35
CA LEU A 56 -0.37 0.49 -6.61
C LEU A 56 0.66 0.03 -5.57
N VAL A 57 1.59 0.91 -5.23
CA VAL A 57 2.61 0.66 -4.20
C VAL A 57 1.96 0.46 -2.83
N MET A 58 1.05 1.35 -2.42
CA MET A 58 0.34 1.22 -1.14
C MET A 58 -0.56 -0.01 -1.09
N LEU A 59 -1.13 -0.42 -2.22
CA LEU A 59 -1.97 -1.63 -2.32
C LEU A 59 -1.16 -2.89 -1.92
N ILE A 60 0.05 -3.02 -2.45
CA ILE A 60 0.91 -4.19 -2.19
C ILE A 60 1.58 -4.10 -0.82
N GLU A 61 2.16 -2.96 -0.46
CA GLU A 61 2.93 -2.84 0.78
C GLU A 61 2.07 -2.96 2.03
N ASN A 62 0.83 -2.49 1.98
CA ASN A 62 -0.10 -2.50 3.11
C ASN A 62 -1.20 -3.55 2.94
N MET A 63 -1.03 -4.57 2.09
CA MET A 63 -2.09 -5.52 1.76
C MET A 63 -2.69 -6.21 3.00
N GLY A 64 -1.89 -6.47 4.04
CA GLY A 64 -2.35 -7.05 5.31
C GLY A 64 -3.14 -6.11 6.21
N GLU A 65 -3.16 -4.81 5.93
CA GLU A 65 -3.80 -3.77 6.75
C GLU A 65 -5.01 -3.12 6.06
N ILE A 66 -5.02 -3.10 4.73
CA ILE A 66 -6.11 -2.53 3.93
C ILE A 66 -7.28 -3.49 3.81
N TYR A 67 -8.41 -2.98 3.30
CA TYR A 67 -9.54 -3.83 2.96
C TYR A 67 -9.24 -4.66 1.70
N THR A 68 -9.21 -5.98 1.87
CA THR A 68 -9.06 -6.95 0.77
C THR A 68 -10.43 -7.49 0.34
N PRO A 69 -11.01 -7.00 -0.77
CA PRO A 69 -12.35 -7.37 -1.19
C PRO A 69 -12.37 -8.80 -1.76
N LYS A 70 -13.42 -9.56 -1.41
CA LYS A 70 -13.66 -10.87 -2.01
C LYS A 70 -14.32 -10.68 -3.38
N ILE A 71 -13.51 -10.78 -4.44
CA ILE A 71 -13.95 -10.61 -5.82
C ILE A 71 -13.72 -11.95 -6.53
N GLU A 72 -14.76 -12.46 -7.21
CA GLU A 72 -14.64 -13.69 -8.00
C GLU A 72 -13.56 -13.51 -9.08
N GLY A 73 -12.67 -14.49 -9.21
CA GLY A 73 -11.54 -14.42 -10.13
C GLY A 73 -10.33 -13.63 -9.61
N ILE A 74 -10.37 -13.03 -8.42
CA ILE A 74 -9.17 -12.42 -7.81
C ILE A 74 -8.71 -13.25 -6.62
N ARG A 75 -7.44 -13.65 -6.63
CA ARG A 75 -6.77 -14.35 -5.53
C ARG A 75 -5.72 -13.44 -4.90
N TYR A 76 -5.68 -13.45 -3.57
CA TYR A 76 -4.70 -12.70 -2.77
C TYR A 76 -3.83 -13.69 -2.00
N ASP A 77 -2.55 -13.36 -1.88
CA ASP A 77 -1.63 -13.97 -0.93
C ASP A 77 -1.01 -12.87 -0.06
N ASP A 78 -1.60 -12.65 1.12
CA ASP A 78 -1.16 -11.61 2.07
C ASP A 78 0.27 -11.82 2.56
N GLY A 79 0.73 -13.08 2.63
CA GLY A 79 2.09 -13.40 3.06
C GLY A 79 3.12 -13.04 2.00
N ALA A 80 2.84 -13.38 0.75
CA ALA A 80 3.68 -13.04 -0.40
C ALA A 80 3.44 -11.61 -0.94
N LYS A 81 2.43 -10.89 -0.43
CA LYS A 81 1.95 -9.61 -0.94
C LYS A 81 1.73 -9.62 -2.45
N PHE A 82 0.87 -10.54 -2.87
CA PHE A 82 0.65 -10.87 -4.26
C PHE A 82 -0.83 -10.95 -4.60
N ILE A 83 -1.18 -10.51 -5.81
CA ILE A 83 -2.52 -10.49 -6.35
C ILE A 83 -2.50 -11.17 -7.72
N GLU A 84 -3.38 -12.16 -7.90
CA GLU A 84 -3.64 -12.80 -9.19
C GLU A 84 -5.05 -12.42 -9.65
N ASN A 85 -5.17 -11.92 -10.88
CA ASN A 85 -6.44 -11.60 -11.51
C ASN A 85 -6.70 -12.55 -12.68
N SER A 86 -7.79 -13.30 -12.55
CA SER A 86 -8.26 -14.29 -13.52
C SER A 86 -9.62 -13.94 -14.16
N ILE A 87 -10.20 -12.77 -13.86
CA ILE A 87 -11.56 -12.36 -14.30
C ILE A 87 -11.73 -12.51 -15.82
N ASP A 88 -10.75 -12.03 -16.59
CA ASP A 88 -10.75 -12.09 -18.05
C ASP A 88 -9.55 -12.90 -18.59
N SER A 89 -9.17 -13.96 -17.89
CA SER A 89 -7.86 -14.61 -18.14
C SER A 89 -7.81 -15.56 -19.32
N SER A 90 -8.93 -16.11 -19.83
CA SER A 90 -8.93 -17.15 -20.88
C SER A 90 -7.91 -18.28 -20.66
N GLY A 91 -7.48 -18.55 -19.41
CA GLY A 91 -6.44 -19.51 -19.05
C GLY A 91 -5.10 -18.93 -18.58
N ASN A 92 -4.81 -17.65 -18.83
CA ASN A 92 -3.57 -16.96 -18.45
C ASN A 92 -3.88 -15.77 -17.52
N PRO A 93 -3.84 -15.97 -16.20
CA PRO A 93 -4.11 -14.89 -15.26
C PRO A 93 -2.96 -13.87 -15.26
N THR A 94 -3.30 -12.59 -15.08
CA THR A 94 -2.29 -11.58 -14.77
C THR A 94 -1.96 -11.61 -13.30
N SER A 95 -0.75 -11.22 -12.91
CA SER A 95 -0.41 -11.11 -11.50
C SER A 95 0.46 -9.92 -11.18
N PHE A 96 0.35 -9.39 -9.96
CA PHE A 96 1.12 -8.27 -9.46
C PHE A 96 1.43 -8.44 -7.98
N GLY A 97 2.66 -8.17 -7.56
CA GLY A 97 3.04 -8.31 -6.15
C GLY A 97 4.45 -7.85 -5.82
N GLU A 98 4.81 -7.96 -4.55
CA GLU A 98 6.17 -7.70 -4.08
C GLU A 98 7.14 -8.74 -4.68
N PHE A 99 8.26 -8.26 -5.24
CA PHE A 99 9.26 -9.13 -5.84
C PHE A 99 10.66 -8.52 -5.74
N ASP A 100 11.59 -9.23 -5.10
CA ASP A 100 13.02 -8.90 -5.02
C ASP A 100 13.34 -7.43 -4.69
N GLY A 101 12.71 -6.90 -3.64
CA GLY A 101 12.90 -5.51 -3.19
C GLY A 101 12.20 -4.44 -4.03
N GLY A 102 11.35 -4.85 -4.98
CA GLY A 102 10.46 -4.00 -5.77
C GLY A 102 9.15 -4.73 -6.07
N TYR A 103 8.72 -4.70 -7.33
CA TYR A 103 7.42 -5.24 -7.74
C TYR A 103 7.54 -6.08 -9.01
N GLY A 104 6.80 -7.19 -9.04
CA GLY A 104 6.69 -8.06 -10.21
C GLY A 104 5.30 -7.94 -10.83
N TYR A 105 5.23 -7.90 -12.15
CA TYR A 105 4.00 -8.04 -12.92
C TYR A 105 4.15 -9.15 -13.96
N SER A 106 3.14 -10.02 -14.10
CA SER A 106 3.02 -10.95 -15.22
C SER A 106 1.77 -10.62 -16.01
N ASP A 107 1.94 -10.40 -17.32
CA ASP A 107 0.81 -10.13 -18.22
C ASP A 107 0.16 -11.43 -18.74
N LYS A 108 -0.87 -11.30 -19.59
CA LYS A 108 -1.61 -12.44 -20.16
C LYS A 108 -0.82 -13.24 -21.19
N ASN A 109 0.32 -12.74 -21.65
CA ASN A 109 1.20 -13.39 -22.62
C ASN A 109 2.38 -14.10 -21.96
N ASP A 110 2.35 -14.25 -20.62
CA ASP A 110 3.44 -14.77 -19.79
C ASP A 110 4.73 -13.94 -19.90
N VAL A 111 4.61 -12.64 -20.15
CA VAL A 111 5.74 -11.71 -20.05
C VAL A 111 5.82 -11.20 -18.62
N SER A 112 7.00 -11.32 -18.02
CA SER A 112 7.29 -10.87 -16.66
C SER A 112 8.04 -9.55 -16.67
N TYR A 113 7.59 -8.60 -15.86
CA TYR A 113 8.15 -7.27 -15.71
C TYR A 113 8.56 -7.06 -14.26
N LYS A 114 9.77 -6.57 -14.04
CA LYS A 114 10.28 -6.25 -12.69
C LYS A 114 10.52 -4.76 -12.58
N PHE A 115 9.90 -4.16 -11.57
CA PHE A 115 10.03 -2.76 -11.22
C PHE A 115 10.82 -2.62 -9.93
N ASP A 116 11.56 -1.53 -9.81
CA ASP A 116 12.23 -1.17 -8.57
C ASP A 116 11.23 -0.63 -7.52
N LYS A 117 11.74 -0.29 -6.34
CA LYS A 117 10.95 0.31 -5.24
C LYS A 117 10.34 1.69 -5.55
N ASN A 118 10.82 2.36 -6.60
CA ASN A 118 10.32 3.65 -7.10
C ASN A 118 9.36 3.46 -8.28
N PHE A 119 9.05 2.20 -8.63
CA PHE A 119 8.19 1.81 -9.73
C PHE A 119 8.78 2.07 -11.12
N GLU A 120 10.11 2.09 -11.25
CA GLU A 120 10.81 2.18 -12.53
C GLU A 120 11.13 0.77 -13.06
N LEU A 121 10.91 0.52 -14.35
CA LEU A 121 11.13 -0.79 -14.97
C LEU A 121 12.63 -1.14 -15.01
N GLU A 122 13.01 -2.29 -14.43
CA GLU A 122 14.40 -2.75 -14.34
C GLU A 122 14.74 -3.86 -15.33
N TRP A 123 13.82 -4.80 -15.56
CA TRP A 123 14.00 -5.85 -16.57
C TRP A 123 12.66 -6.43 -17.02
N THR A 124 12.68 -7.11 -18.17
CA THR A 124 11.53 -7.82 -18.73
C THR A 124 11.97 -9.16 -19.29
N LEU A 125 11.20 -10.21 -19.03
CA LEU A 125 11.44 -11.57 -19.52
C LEU A 125 10.24 -12.06 -20.33
N ASP A 126 10.50 -12.66 -21.50
CA ASP A 126 9.47 -13.40 -22.23
C ASP A 126 9.11 -14.72 -21.53
N LYS A 127 8.11 -15.43 -22.07
CA LYS A 127 7.65 -16.73 -21.57
C LYS A 127 8.72 -17.84 -21.56
N GLU A 128 9.83 -17.66 -22.29
CA GLU A 128 10.97 -18.58 -22.35
C GLU A 128 12.10 -18.12 -21.41
N TYR A 129 11.84 -17.14 -20.54
CA TYR A 129 12.78 -16.51 -19.61
C TYR A 129 13.95 -15.80 -20.33
N LYS A 130 13.72 -15.32 -21.54
CA LYS A 130 14.71 -14.52 -22.28
C LYS A 130 14.45 -13.05 -22.03
N GLU A 131 15.53 -12.32 -21.80
CA GLU A 131 15.49 -10.88 -21.59
C GLU A 131 15.01 -10.15 -22.84
N ILE A 132 14.06 -9.23 -22.66
CA ILE A 132 13.55 -8.34 -23.69
C ILE A 132 14.23 -6.98 -23.51
N ASP A 133 14.67 -6.39 -24.63
CA ASP A 133 15.26 -5.05 -24.64
C ASP A 133 14.25 -4.01 -24.15
N LEU A 134 14.56 -3.34 -23.02
CA LEU A 134 13.72 -2.31 -22.41
C LEU A 134 13.41 -1.15 -23.37
N ALA A 135 14.29 -0.85 -24.33
CA ALA A 135 14.04 0.20 -25.31
C ALA A 135 12.86 -0.11 -26.25
N THR A 136 12.42 -1.37 -26.30
CA THR A 136 11.25 -1.82 -27.08
C THR A 136 9.95 -1.82 -26.26
N ILE A 137 10.03 -1.61 -24.95
CA ILE A 137 8.90 -1.65 -24.02
C ILE A 137 8.34 -0.24 -23.83
N ASP A 138 7.02 -0.11 -24.00
CA ASP A 138 6.29 1.08 -23.56
C ASP A 138 5.90 0.90 -22.08
N GLU A 139 6.75 1.39 -21.18
CA GLU A 139 6.54 1.29 -19.74
C GLU A 139 5.21 1.93 -19.29
N THR A 140 4.78 3.01 -19.95
CA THR A 140 3.51 3.68 -19.62
C THR A 140 2.33 2.76 -19.91
N LYS A 141 2.39 2.03 -21.03
CA LYS A 141 1.39 1.03 -21.37
C LYS A 141 1.35 -0.10 -20.34
N ILE A 142 2.50 -0.62 -19.90
CA ILE A 142 2.56 -1.69 -18.89
C ILE A 142 1.99 -1.20 -17.54
N LYS A 143 2.34 0.00 -17.09
CA LYS A 143 1.75 0.59 -15.87
C LYS A 143 0.23 0.75 -15.99
N GLY A 144 -0.26 1.14 -17.16
CA GLY A 144 -1.69 1.17 -17.48
C GLY A 144 -2.35 -0.21 -17.36
N GLU A 145 -1.72 -1.25 -17.90
CA GLU A 145 -2.22 -2.63 -17.83
C GLU A 145 -2.27 -3.14 -16.38
N ILE A 146 -1.24 -2.85 -15.56
CA ILE A 146 -1.24 -3.17 -14.12
C ILE A 146 -2.43 -2.49 -13.42
N ARG A 147 -2.65 -1.20 -13.72
CA ARG A 147 -3.75 -0.42 -13.13
C ARG A 147 -5.11 -0.97 -13.54
N GLU A 148 -5.29 -1.39 -14.80
CA GLU A 148 -6.51 -2.03 -15.27
C GLU A 148 -6.75 -3.38 -14.57
N THR A 149 -5.71 -4.21 -14.45
CA THR A 149 -5.73 -5.47 -13.71
C THR A 149 -6.19 -5.28 -12.25
N LEU A 150 -5.75 -4.20 -11.60
CA LEU A 150 -6.02 -3.98 -10.17
C LEU A 150 -7.23 -3.07 -9.91
N LYS A 151 -7.83 -2.50 -10.96
CA LYS A 151 -8.95 -1.58 -10.88
C LYS A 151 -10.11 -2.08 -9.99
N PRO A 152 -10.57 -3.35 -10.08
CA PRO A 152 -11.66 -3.83 -9.23
C PRO A 152 -11.35 -3.73 -7.73
N ILE A 153 -10.07 -3.74 -7.36
CA ILE A 153 -9.58 -3.68 -5.98
C ILE A 153 -9.40 -2.23 -5.54
N LEU A 154 -8.84 -1.41 -6.44
CA LEU A 154 -8.60 0.03 -6.22
C LEU A 154 -9.92 0.82 -6.08
N ASP A 155 -10.93 0.49 -6.88
CA ASP A 155 -12.20 1.22 -6.94
C ASP A 155 -13.07 1.02 -5.68
N VAL A 156 -12.87 -0.08 -4.95
CA VAL A 156 -13.64 -0.42 -3.74
C VAL A 156 -12.97 0.00 -2.44
N GLN A 157 -11.78 0.63 -2.50
CA GLN A 157 -11.10 1.13 -1.31
C GLN A 157 -11.91 2.24 -0.65
N SER A 158 -12.28 2.03 0.60
CA SER A 158 -13.21 2.91 1.32
C SER A 158 -12.56 4.24 1.70
N LYS A 159 -13.38 5.29 1.73
CA LYS A 159 -12.98 6.58 2.30
C LYS A 159 -12.75 6.45 3.82
N PRO A 160 -11.66 7.01 4.37
CA PRO A 160 -11.41 7.03 5.80
C PRO A 160 -12.48 7.83 6.54
N VAL A 161 -12.83 7.37 7.75
CA VAL A 161 -13.76 8.08 8.65
C VAL A 161 -13.20 9.44 9.05
N VAL A 162 -11.90 9.48 9.37
CA VAL A 162 -11.17 10.72 9.68
C VAL A 162 -10.18 10.98 8.56
N ASN A 163 -10.32 12.09 7.87
CA ASN A 163 -9.41 12.45 6.78
C ASN A 163 -8.05 12.92 7.32
N LEU A 164 -7.02 12.09 7.12
CA LEU A 164 -5.62 12.40 7.45
C LEU A 164 -4.75 12.61 6.20
N GLN A 165 -5.34 13.04 5.08
CA GLN A 165 -4.62 13.21 3.80
C GLN A 165 -3.37 14.08 3.95
N TRP A 166 -3.45 15.18 4.71
CA TRP A 166 -2.29 16.05 4.93
C TRP A 166 -1.14 15.32 5.62
N LEU A 167 -1.44 14.50 6.64
CA LEU A 167 -0.43 13.72 7.35
C LEU A 167 0.14 12.60 6.46
N PHE A 168 -0.72 11.94 5.67
CA PHE A 168 -0.28 10.95 4.69
C PHE A 168 0.67 11.58 3.66
N ASN A 169 0.28 12.71 3.07
CA ASN A 169 1.11 13.44 2.11
C ASN A 169 2.46 13.79 2.74
N MET A 170 2.49 14.36 3.94
CA MET A 170 3.74 14.69 4.62
C MET A 170 4.64 13.47 4.83
N LYS A 171 4.07 12.29 5.13
CA LYS A 171 4.83 11.05 5.36
C LYS A 171 5.44 10.49 4.06
N TYR A 172 4.76 10.63 2.93
CA TYR A 172 5.11 9.96 1.68
C TYR A 172 5.57 10.92 0.56
N GLN A 173 5.59 12.23 0.81
CA GLN A 173 5.92 13.25 -0.20
C GLN A 173 7.28 12.98 -0.85
N ASP A 174 8.34 12.80 -0.05
CA ASP A 174 9.71 12.58 -0.54
C ASP A 174 9.88 11.28 -1.34
N ARG A 175 8.96 10.32 -1.18
CA ARG A 175 9.01 9.04 -1.89
C ARG A 175 8.45 9.14 -3.30
N PHE A 176 7.39 9.94 -3.47
CA PHE A 176 6.59 9.95 -4.69
C PHE A 176 6.62 11.29 -5.43
N ASN A 177 7.35 12.30 -4.95
CA ASN A 177 7.52 13.59 -5.64
C ASN A 177 8.96 13.86 -6.05
#